data_AF-A0A258BGB5-F1
#
_entry.id   AF-A0A258BGB5-F1
#
_cell.length_a   1.000
_cell.length_b   1.000
_cell.length_c   1.000
_cell.angle_alpha   90.00
_cell.angle_beta   90.00
_cell.angle_gamma   90.00
#
_symmetry.space_group_name_H-M   'P 1'
#
loop_
_entity.id
_entity.type
_entity.pdbx_description
1 polymer ?
#
loop_
_entity_poly.entity_id
_entity_poly.type
_entity_poly.pdbx_seq_one_letter_code
_entity_poly.pdbx_strand_id
1 'polypeptide(L)'
;MELTRRRMIRVLRRARPIQLRIDASGVSATFGADDENLAKTILAELEATLTAMKTDRLHPRIVEESLGITGRERIRWTKDGRLQQSGTGASGVGRRSVHFALYAFSPIAALTRTPQVIEDWRRADEKHIDRRGRTNDAG
;
A
#
# COMPACT_ATOMS: atom_id res chain seq x y z
N MET A 1 -0.88 1.41 6.44
CA MET A 1 -1.07 0.62 7.69
C MET A 1 -2.06 1.26 8.67
N GLU A 2 -2.06 2.59 8.85
CA GLU A 2 -2.90 3.24 9.87
C GLU A 2 -4.42 3.23 9.59
N LEU A 3 -4.84 3.28 8.32
CA LEU A 3 -6.26 3.21 7.93
C LEU A 3 -6.88 1.83 8.21
N THR A 4 -6.13 0.75 7.97
CA THR A 4 -6.49 -0.63 8.31
C THR A 4 -6.80 -0.77 9.79
N ARG A 5 -5.86 -0.33 10.62
CA ARG A 5 -5.98 -0.38 12.06
C ARG A 5 -7.21 0.41 12.54
N ARG A 6 -7.44 1.60 11.99
CA ARG A 6 -8.63 2.42 12.31
C ARG A 6 -9.95 1.75 11.90
N ARG A 7 -10.02 1.09 10.73
CA ARG A 7 -11.21 0.36 10.28
C ARG A 7 -11.48 -0.88 11.14
N MET A 8 -10.46 -1.67 11.44
CA MET A 8 -10.57 -2.84 12.34
C MET A 8 -11.01 -2.42 13.75
N ILE A 9 -10.40 -1.36 14.31
CA ILE A 9 -10.82 -0.79 15.60
C ILE A 9 -12.29 -0.37 15.57
N ARG A 10 -12.78 0.19 14.45
CA ARG A 10 -14.18 0.60 14.32
C ARG A 10 -15.13 -0.61 14.35
N VAL A 11 -14.83 -1.67 13.60
CA VAL A 11 -15.60 -2.93 13.61
C VAL A 11 -15.67 -3.47 15.03
N LEU A 12 -14.50 -3.62 15.68
CA LEU A 12 -14.41 -4.16 17.04
C LEU A 12 -15.13 -3.28 18.07
N ARG A 13 -15.02 -1.94 17.98
CA ARG A 13 -15.75 -1.03 18.87
C ARG A 13 -17.27 -1.15 18.71
N ARG A 14 -17.77 -1.32 17.49
CA ARG A 14 -19.21 -1.45 17.22
C ARG A 14 -19.79 -2.70 17.86
N ALA A 15 -18.99 -3.76 17.93
CA ALA A 15 -19.35 -5.03 18.54
C ALA A 15 -19.35 -5.05 20.07
N ARG A 16 -19.01 -3.93 20.74
CA ARG A 16 -19.04 -3.76 22.21
C ARG A 16 -18.39 -4.92 22.98
N PRO A 17 -17.10 -5.21 22.76
CA PRO A 17 -16.39 -6.25 23.48
C PRO A 17 -16.34 -5.97 24.98
N ILE A 18 -16.26 -7.04 25.77
CA ILE A 18 -15.99 -6.99 27.23
C ILE A 18 -14.65 -6.31 27.47
N GLN A 19 -13.66 -6.62 26.64
CA GLN A 19 -12.34 -6.01 26.71
C GLN A 19 -11.82 -5.69 25.32
N LEU A 20 -11.29 -4.48 25.13
CA LEU A 20 -10.62 -4.05 23.90
C LEU A 20 -9.23 -3.52 24.25
N ARG A 21 -8.19 -4.15 23.69
CA ARG A 21 -6.80 -3.70 23.83
C ARG A 21 -6.29 -3.22 22.48
N ILE A 22 -5.64 -2.07 22.49
CA ILE A 22 -5.10 -1.41 21.29
C ILE A 22 -3.69 -0.95 21.65
N ASP A 23 -2.67 -1.56 21.06
CA ASP A 23 -1.27 -1.23 21.33
C ASP A 23 -0.43 -1.22 20.03
N ALA A 24 0.87 -0.96 20.14
CA ALA A 24 1.76 -0.91 18.98
C ALA A 24 1.84 -2.25 18.24
N SER A 25 1.61 -3.37 18.92
CA SER A 25 1.67 -4.72 18.35
C SER A 25 0.38 -5.14 17.66
N GLY A 26 -0.77 -4.55 18.03
CA GLY A 26 -2.02 -4.87 17.36
C GLY A 26 -3.28 -4.38 18.07
N VAL A 27 -4.36 -5.11 17.78
CA VAL A 27 -5.69 -4.90 18.35
C VAL A 27 -6.23 -6.26 18.79
N SER A 28 -6.65 -6.39 20.05
CA SER A 28 -7.34 -7.59 20.55
C SER A 28 -8.66 -7.22 21.20
N ALA A 29 -9.67 -8.07 21.03
CA ALA A 29 -11.00 -7.90 21.61
C ALA A 29 -11.48 -9.21 22.22
N THR A 30 -12.11 -9.14 23.40
CA THR A 30 -12.68 -10.28 24.11
C THR A 30 -14.20 -10.11 24.21
N PHE A 31 -14.94 -11.17 23.91
CA PHE A 31 -16.40 -11.23 23.93
C PHE A 31 -16.85 -12.32 24.92
N GLY A 32 -18.11 -12.24 25.38
CA GLY A 32 -18.68 -13.28 26.24
C GLY A 32 -18.84 -14.60 25.50
N ALA A 33 -18.70 -15.72 26.20
CA ALA A 33 -18.73 -17.05 25.60
C ALA A 33 -20.10 -17.42 24.98
N ASP A 34 -21.18 -16.79 25.43
CA ASP A 34 -22.55 -17.15 25.05
C ASP A 34 -23.04 -16.50 23.75
N ASP A 35 -22.18 -15.80 23.01
CA ASP A 35 -22.57 -15.06 21.80
C ASP A 35 -21.84 -15.55 20.55
N GLU A 36 -22.03 -16.84 20.22
CA GLU A 36 -21.47 -17.47 19.02
C GLU A 36 -21.90 -16.73 17.74
N ASN A 37 -23.13 -16.21 17.70
CA ASN A 37 -23.64 -15.46 16.56
C ASN A 37 -22.97 -14.09 16.40
N LEU A 38 -22.73 -13.37 17.51
CA LEU A 38 -21.92 -12.14 17.48
C LEU A 38 -20.50 -12.44 17.03
N ALA A 39 -19.86 -13.50 17.56
CA ALA A 39 -18.51 -13.89 17.16
C ALA A 39 -18.41 -14.16 15.65
N LYS A 40 -19.36 -14.91 15.08
CA LYS A 40 -19.45 -15.16 13.63
C LYS A 40 -19.67 -13.87 12.84
N THR A 41 -20.53 -12.99 13.32
CA THR A 41 -20.81 -11.69 12.68
C THR A 41 -19.57 -10.80 12.65
N ILE A 42 -18.85 -10.69 13.76
CA ILE A 42 -17.61 -9.91 13.85
C ILE A 42 -16.56 -10.49 12.91
N LEU A 43 -16.40 -11.82 12.89
CA LEU A 43 -15.43 -12.46 12.00
C LEU A 43 -15.74 -12.14 10.53
N ALA A 44 -17.01 -12.27 10.12
CA ALA A 44 -17.44 -11.93 8.78
C ALA A 44 -17.21 -10.44 8.43
N GLU A 45 -17.49 -9.51 9.35
CA GLU A 45 -17.22 -8.07 9.13
C GLU A 45 -15.71 -7.76 9.02
N LEU A 46 -14.88 -8.44 9.82
CA LEU A 46 -13.43 -8.31 9.74
C LEU A 46 -12.91 -8.88 8.42
N GLU A 47 -13.37 -10.05 8.00
CA GLU A 47 -13.02 -10.65 6.71
C GLU A 47 -13.43 -9.76 5.53
N ALA A 48 -14.64 -9.21 5.56
CA ALA A 48 -15.11 -8.26 4.55
C ALA A 48 -14.24 -6.99 4.54
N THR A 49 -13.88 -6.47 5.71
CA THR A 49 -12.98 -5.30 5.84
C THR A 49 -11.60 -5.59 5.26
N LEU A 50 -11.02 -6.75 5.59
CA LEU A 50 -9.72 -7.18 5.06
C LEU A 50 -9.78 -7.44 3.55
N THR A 51 -10.89 -7.98 3.05
CA THR A 51 -11.10 -8.22 1.62
C THR A 51 -11.25 -6.91 0.85
N ALA A 52 -12.05 -5.97 1.36
CA ALA A 52 -12.18 -4.63 0.78
C ALA A 52 -10.83 -3.91 0.72
N MET A 53 -9.96 -4.11 1.72
CA MET A 53 -8.61 -3.55 1.68
C MET A 53 -7.72 -4.11 0.56
N LYS A 54 -7.92 -5.38 0.14
CA LYS A 54 -7.21 -5.92 -1.03
C LYS A 54 -7.59 -5.18 -2.32
N THR A 55 -8.73 -4.48 -2.31
CA THR A 55 -9.19 -3.66 -3.44
C THR A 55 -8.87 -2.17 -3.27
N ASP A 56 -8.46 -1.73 -2.07
CA ASP A 56 -8.10 -0.34 -1.82
C ASP A 56 -6.84 0.03 -2.60
N ARG A 57 -6.86 1.25 -3.16
CA ARG A 57 -5.71 1.81 -3.86
C ARG A 57 -4.64 2.26 -2.87
N LEU A 58 -3.40 1.89 -3.13
CA LEU A 58 -2.24 2.24 -2.34
C LEU A 58 -1.71 3.63 -2.70
N HIS A 59 -1.45 4.41 -1.65
CA HIS A 59 -0.77 5.70 -1.78
C HIS A 59 0.72 5.51 -2.10
N PRO A 60 1.35 6.50 -2.75
CA PRO A 60 2.73 6.38 -3.18
C PRO A 60 3.72 6.02 -2.07
N ARG A 61 3.57 6.60 -0.88
CA ARG A 61 4.44 6.32 0.28
C ARG A 61 4.39 4.85 0.71
N ILE A 62 3.20 4.25 0.69
CA ILE A 62 3.04 2.83 1.04
C ILE A 62 3.75 1.96 0.01
N VAL A 63 3.69 2.31 -1.27
CA VAL A 63 4.38 1.57 -2.33
C VAL A 63 5.90 1.67 -2.18
N GLU A 64 6.43 2.86 -1.90
CA GLU A 64 7.85 3.09 -1.63
C GLU A 64 8.35 2.23 -0.46
N GLU A 65 7.65 2.30 0.67
CA GLU A 65 7.97 1.53 1.86
C GLU A 65 7.86 0.02 1.62
N SER A 66 6.84 -0.43 0.88
CA SER A 66 6.60 -1.86 0.63
C SER A 66 7.63 -2.47 -0.32
N LEU A 67 8.04 -1.73 -1.35
CA LEU A 67 8.98 -2.22 -2.36
C LEU A 67 10.45 -1.90 -2.04
N GLY A 68 10.73 -1.06 -1.04
CA GLY A 68 12.08 -0.58 -0.74
C GLY A 68 12.64 0.29 -1.87
N ILE A 69 11.80 1.17 -2.44
CA ILE A 69 12.15 2.03 -3.58
C ILE A 69 12.01 3.50 -3.21
N THR A 70 12.80 4.34 -3.87
CA THR A 70 12.73 5.80 -3.70
C THR A 70 11.56 6.39 -4.49
N GLY A 71 11.12 7.59 -4.08
CA GLY A 71 10.10 8.32 -4.85
C GLY A 71 10.52 8.66 -6.28
N ARG A 72 11.84 8.78 -6.55
CA ARG A 72 12.36 8.99 -7.90
C ARG A 72 12.22 7.75 -8.77
N GLU A 73 12.59 6.58 -8.24
CA GLU A 73 12.38 5.30 -8.92
C GLU A 73 10.90 5.06 -9.18
N ARG A 74 10.05 5.26 -8.16
CA ARG A 74 8.60 5.17 -8.29
C ARG A 74 8.08 6.05 -9.44
N ILE A 75 8.41 7.35 -9.47
CA ILE A 75 7.95 8.26 -10.53
C ILE A 75 8.44 7.81 -11.90
N ARG A 76 9.71 7.40 -12.02
CA ARG A 76 10.30 6.94 -13.27
C ARG A 76 9.57 5.70 -13.79
N TRP A 77 9.44 4.68 -12.94
CA TRP A 77 8.83 3.41 -13.28
C TRP A 77 7.33 3.50 -13.52
N THR A 78 6.65 4.45 -12.88
CA THR A 78 5.25 4.78 -13.22
C THR A 78 5.16 5.43 -14.60
N LYS A 79 6.09 6.33 -14.93
CA LYS A 79 6.09 7.05 -16.22
C LYS A 79 6.41 6.14 -17.40
N ASP A 80 7.33 5.19 -17.23
CA ASP A 80 7.71 4.22 -18.27
C ASP A 80 6.85 2.95 -18.30
N GLY A 81 5.90 2.83 -17.38
CA GLY A 81 4.90 1.76 -17.38
C GLY A 81 5.30 0.50 -16.63
N ARG A 82 6.53 0.39 -16.12
CA ARG A 82 6.96 -0.74 -15.27
C ARG A 82 6.11 -0.87 -14.00
N LEU A 83 5.81 0.26 -13.36
CA LEU A 83 4.96 0.32 -12.18
C LEU A 83 3.55 0.79 -12.57
N GLN A 84 2.62 -0.16 -12.67
CA GLN A 84 1.28 0.13 -13.19
C GLN A 84 0.47 1.03 -12.24
N GLN A 85 0.09 2.20 -12.75
CA GLN A 85 -0.85 3.10 -12.10
C GLN A 85 -2.29 2.55 -12.21
N SER A 86 -3.02 2.53 -11.10
CA SER A 86 -4.44 2.14 -11.05
C SER A 86 -5.38 3.36 -10.97
N GLY A 87 -4.86 4.54 -10.65
CA GLY A 87 -5.62 5.78 -10.68
C GLY A 87 -4.84 6.98 -10.21
N THR A 88 -5.55 8.07 -9.93
CA THR A 88 -4.98 9.31 -9.40
C THR A 88 -5.70 9.71 -8.12
N GLY A 89 -4.94 10.22 -7.17
CA GLY A 89 -5.45 10.97 -6.02
C GLY A 89 -5.06 12.43 -6.14
N ALA A 90 -5.79 13.28 -5.45
CA ALA A 90 -5.44 14.69 -5.28
C ALA A 90 -5.41 15.01 -3.79
N SER A 91 -4.40 15.75 -3.35
CA SER A 91 -4.37 16.34 -2.02
C SER A 91 -4.10 17.83 -2.18
N GLY A 92 -4.89 18.64 -1.50
CA GLY A 92 -4.76 20.10 -1.56
C GLY A 92 -4.89 20.73 -0.18
N VAL A 93 -4.14 21.80 0.01
CA VAL A 93 -4.32 22.75 1.12
C VAL A 93 -4.43 24.14 0.47
N GLY A 94 -5.61 24.76 0.56
CA GLY A 94 -5.89 26.04 -0.10
C GLY A 94 -5.91 25.96 -1.63
N ARG A 95 -5.26 26.91 -2.32
CA ARG A 95 -5.27 27.04 -3.79
C ARG A 95 -4.35 26.06 -4.55
N ARG A 96 -3.56 25.23 -3.86
CA ARG A 96 -2.62 24.28 -4.50
C ARG A 96 -3.13 22.85 -4.33
N SER A 97 -3.42 22.19 -5.44
CA SER A 97 -3.70 20.75 -5.51
C SER A 97 -2.49 20.00 -6.08
N VAL A 98 -2.07 18.94 -5.39
CA VAL A 98 -1.04 18.02 -5.87
C VAL A 98 -1.73 16.72 -6.28
N HIS A 99 -1.56 16.36 -7.55
CA HIS A 99 -2.02 15.09 -8.07
C HIS A 99 -0.93 14.02 -7.90
N PHE A 100 -1.33 12.81 -7.52
CA PHE A 100 -0.40 11.69 -7.35
C PHE A 100 -1.00 10.38 -7.87
N ALA A 101 -0.13 9.49 -8.34
CA ALA A 101 -0.50 8.16 -8.79
C ALA A 101 -0.92 7.28 -7.60
N LEU A 102 -1.96 6.49 -7.84
CA LEU A 102 -2.46 5.46 -6.94
C LEU A 102 -2.23 4.09 -7.58
N TYR A 103 -1.95 3.08 -6.75
CA TYR A 103 -1.55 1.75 -7.21
C TYR A 103 -2.50 0.67 -6.71
N ALA A 104 -2.76 -0.36 -7.50
CA ALA A 104 -3.58 -1.48 -7.04
C ALA A 104 -2.77 -2.34 -6.06
N PHE A 105 -3.42 -2.88 -5.03
CA PHE A 105 -2.74 -3.72 -4.04
C PHE A 105 -2.14 -4.98 -4.66
N SER A 106 -2.90 -5.72 -5.49
CA SER A 106 -2.46 -7.03 -5.99
C SER A 106 -1.14 -6.98 -6.80
N PRO A 107 -0.95 -6.06 -7.76
CA PRO A 107 0.34 -5.94 -8.47
C PRO A 107 1.50 -5.57 -7.54
N ILE A 108 1.29 -4.66 -6.58
CA ILE A 108 2.33 -4.28 -5.61
C ILE A 108 2.68 -5.48 -4.72
N ALA A 109 1.69 -6.22 -4.25
CA ALA A 109 1.89 -7.44 -3.44
C ALA A 109 2.57 -8.58 -4.24
N ALA A 110 2.45 -8.60 -5.56
CA ALA A 110 3.23 -9.52 -6.40
C ALA A 110 4.70 -9.09 -6.45
N LEU A 111 4.97 -7.79 -6.64
CA LEU A 111 6.33 -7.24 -6.66
C LEU A 111 7.06 -7.40 -5.33
N THR A 112 6.38 -7.29 -4.18
CA THR A 112 7.00 -7.53 -2.87
C THR A 112 7.46 -8.97 -2.68
N ARG A 113 6.80 -9.94 -3.32
CA ARG A 113 7.19 -11.36 -3.29
C ARG A 113 8.33 -11.68 -4.26
N THR A 114 8.58 -10.80 -5.22
CA THR A 114 9.61 -10.99 -6.25
C THR A 114 10.55 -9.77 -6.29
N PRO A 115 11.33 -9.53 -5.21
CA PRO A 115 12.20 -8.36 -5.11
C PRO A 115 13.26 -8.30 -6.24
N GLN A 116 13.59 -9.45 -6.83
CA GLN A 116 14.53 -9.53 -7.96
C GLN A 116 14.13 -8.66 -9.15
N VAL A 117 12.82 -8.50 -9.41
CA VAL A 117 12.30 -7.64 -10.50
C VAL A 117 12.70 -6.18 -10.30
N ILE A 118 12.70 -5.70 -9.07
CA ILE A 118 13.10 -4.33 -8.72
C ILE A 118 14.60 -4.15 -8.99
N GLU A 119 15.42 -5.12 -8.61
CA GLU A 119 16.86 -5.11 -8.89
C GLU A 119 17.17 -5.17 -10.39
N ASP A 120 16.40 -5.94 -11.16
CA ASP A 120 16.53 -5.97 -12.62
C ASP A 120 16.22 -4.61 -13.25
N TRP A 121 15.18 -3.92 -12.76
CA TRP A 121 14.84 -2.58 -13.22
C TRP A 121 15.92 -1.55 -12.90
N ARG A 122 16.55 -1.63 -11.72
CA ARG A 122 17.69 -0.78 -11.34
C ARG A 122 18.88 -0.98 -12.28
N ARG A 123 19.27 -2.24 -12.54
CA ARG A 123 20.35 -2.57 -13.49
C ARG A 123 20.04 -2.11 -14.91
N ALA A 124 18.78 -2.21 -15.34
CA ALA A 124 18.37 -1.71 -16.65
C ALA A 124 18.51 -0.18 -16.74
N ASP A 125 18.17 0.54 -15.67
CA ASP A 125 18.31 1.99 -15.58
C ASP A 125 19.80 2.41 -15.66
N GLU A 126 20.69 1.72 -14.95
CA GLU A 126 22.14 1.97 -14.98
C GLU A 126 22.71 1.81 -16.40
N LYS A 127 22.38 0.71 -17.08
CA LYS A 127 22.81 0.46 -18.47
C LYS A 127 22.32 1.53 -19.43
N HIS A 128 21.10 2.04 -19.20
CA HIS A 128 20.51 3.06 -20.06
C HIS A 128 21.11 4.46 -19.79
N ILE A 129 21.55 4.74 -18.56
CA ILE A 129 22.34 5.95 -18.24
C ILE A 129 23.70 5.89 -18.93
N ASP A 130 24.43 4.76 -18.85
CA ASP A 130 25.75 4.59 -19.48
C ASP A 130 25.69 4.84 -21.00
N ARG A 131 24.64 4.36 -21.68
CA ARG A 131 24.45 4.58 -23.13
C ARG A 131 24.17 6.03 -23.52
N ARG A 132 23.56 6.84 -22.65
CA ARG A 132 23.31 8.28 -22.92
C ARG A 132 24.47 9.17 -22.48
N GLY A 133 25.31 8.70 -21.56
CA GLY A 133 26.51 9.41 -21.11
C GLY A 133 27.69 9.31 -22.07
N ARG A 134 27.71 8.29 -22.95
CA ARG A 134 28.80 8.03 -23.91
C ARG A 134 28.53 8.64 -25.31
N THR A 135 28.06 9.89 -25.37
CA THR A 135 27.91 10.64 -26.65
C THR A 135 28.53 12.04 -26.67
N ASN A 136 29.32 12.42 -25.68
CA ASN A 136 30.20 13.60 -25.77
C ASN A 136 31.62 13.14 -25.45
N ASP A 137 32.39 12.84 -26.51
CA ASP A 137 33.84 13.02 -26.60
C ASP A 137 34.32 12.35 -27.91
N ALA A 138 34.03 13.00 -29.03
CA ALA A 138 34.77 12.89 -30.30
C ALA A 138 34.21 13.92 -31.29
N GLY A 139 34.94 15.01 -31.53
CA GLY A 139 34.64 16.02 -32.54
C GLY A 139 35.06 17.41 -32.11
#